data_AF-A0A6V8L041-F1
#
_entry.id   AF-A0A6V8L041-F1
#
_cell.length_a   1.000
_cell.length_b   1.000
_cell.length_c   1.000
_cell.angle_alpha   90.00
_cell.angle_beta   90.00
_cell.angle_gamma   90.00
#
_symmetry.space_group_name_H-M   'P 1'
#
loop_
_entity.id
_entity.type
_entity.pdbx_description
1 polymer ?
#
loop_
_entity_poly.entity_id
_entity_poly.type
_entity_poly.pdbx_seq_one_letter_code
_entity_poly.pdbx_strand_id
1 'polypeptide(L)' 'MREPGEGGVALTAAVDLPADSKIFVPSWDDVPGEVTRRARPGDVVVTMGAPPISLMGDELLAALAG' A
#
# COMPACT_ATOMS: atom_id res chain seq x y z
N MET A 1 11.10 -6.38 -20.32
CA MET A 1 10.82 -5.58 -19.11
C MET A 1 9.37 -5.88 -18.73
N ARG A 2 9.02 -6.05 -17.45
CA ARG A 2 7.61 -6.24 -17.08
C ARG A 2 6.85 -4.93 -17.26
N GLU A 3 5.64 -5.00 -17.80
CA GLU A 3 4.75 -3.85 -18.02
C GLU A 3 3.96 -3.49 -16.75
N PRO A 4 3.42 -2.26 -16.63
CA PRO A 4 2.54 -1.89 -15.53
C PRO A 4 1.34 -2.84 -15.42
N GLY A 5 1.12 -3.41 -14.25
CA GLY A 5 0.08 -4.43 -14.02
C GLY A 5 0.59 -5.87 -14.01
N GLU A 6 1.82 -6.14 -14.47
CA GLU A 6 2.45 -7.47 -14.38
C GLU A 6 3.19 -7.69 -13.05
N GLY A 7 3.21 -6.69 -12.17
CA GLY A 7 3.79 -6.75 -10.84
C GLY A 7 3.94 -5.38 -10.17
N GLY A 8 4.03 -5.37 -8.85
CA GLY A 8 4.06 -4.13 -8.06
C GLY A 8 5.26 -3.22 -8.38
N VAL A 9 6.45 -3.79 -8.62
CA VAL A 9 7.65 -2.99 -8.96
C VAL A 9 7.46 -2.19 -10.26
N ALA A 10 6.99 -2.85 -11.32
CA ALA A 10 6.77 -2.20 -12.61
C ALA A 10 5.65 -1.14 -12.52
N LEU A 11 4.58 -1.46 -11.77
CA LEU A 11 3.50 -0.50 -11.51
C LEU A 11 4.00 0.74 -10.75
N THR A 12 4.72 0.56 -9.64
CA THR A 12 5.27 1.68 -8.87
C THR A 12 6.22 2.53 -9.70
N ALA A 13 7.04 1.92 -10.57
CA ALA A 13 7.93 2.66 -11.46
C ALA A 13 7.16 3.55 -12.45
N ALA A 14 6.03 3.07 -12.98
CA ALA A 14 5.27 3.75 -14.03
C ALA A 14 4.35 4.89 -13.54
N VAL A 15 4.01 4.94 -12.25
CA VAL A 15 3.17 6.01 -11.68
C VAL A 15 3.97 7.32 -11.57
N ASP A 16 3.62 8.36 -12.30
CA ASP A 16 4.32 9.65 -12.25
C ASP A 16 3.91 10.51 -11.03
N LEU A 17 4.42 10.11 -9.86
CA LEU A 17 4.30 10.83 -8.60
C LEU A 17 5.68 10.97 -7.95
N PRO A 18 5.86 11.97 -7.07
CA PRO A 18 7.07 12.10 -6.26
C PRO A 18 7.43 10.79 -5.54
N ALA A 19 8.73 10.49 -5.40
CA ALA A 19 9.20 9.22 -4.85
C ALA A 19 8.78 8.97 -3.38
N ASP A 20 8.52 10.04 -2.63
CA ASP A 20 7.98 9.95 -1.27
C ASP A 20 6.47 9.68 -1.24
N SER A 21 5.77 9.82 -2.38
CA SER A 21 4.32 9.70 -2.52
C SER A 21 3.89 8.33 -3.07
N LYS A 22 4.84 7.47 -3.44
CA LYS A 22 4.60 6.09 -3.89
C LYS A 22 5.69 5.17 -3.35
N ILE A 23 5.33 3.96 -2.96
CA ILE A 23 6.29 2.95 -2.48
C ILE A 23 5.87 1.56 -2.94
N PHE A 24 6.86 0.71 -3.22
CA PHE A 24 6.65 -0.72 -3.38
C PHE A 24 7.05 -1.41 -2.08
N VAL A 25 6.11 -2.10 -1.45
CA VAL A 25 6.36 -2.93 -0.27
C VAL A 25 6.41 -4.39 -0.74
N PRO A 26 7.55 -5.09 -0.60
CA PRO A 26 7.73 -6.43 -1.16
C PRO A 26 7.04 -7.53 -0.36
N SER A 27 6.80 -7.30 0.94
CA SER A 27 6.13 -8.23 1.85
C SER A 27 4.73 -7.73 2.17
N TRP A 28 3.76 -8.64 2.19
CA TRP A 28 2.40 -8.33 2.64
C TRP A 28 2.39 -7.84 4.08
N ASP A 29 3.12 -8.53 4.96
CA ASP A 29 3.13 -8.29 6.41
C ASP A 29 3.74 -6.93 6.79
N ASP A 30 4.52 -6.32 5.89
CA ASP A 30 5.14 -5.01 6.12
C ASP A 30 4.21 -3.85 5.71
N VAL A 31 3.12 -4.12 4.98
CA VAL A 31 2.19 -3.08 4.49
C VAL A 31 1.53 -2.31 5.64
N PRO A 32 1.00 -2.95 6.69
CA PRO A 32 0.37 -2.20 7.78
C PRO A 32 1.32 -1.22 8.47
N GLY A 33 2.58 -1.61 8.69
CA GLY A 33 3.59 -0.74 9.26
C GLY A 33 3.87 0.49 8.39
N GLU A 34 3.94 0.31 7.08
CA GLU A 34 4.18 1.42 6.14
C GLU A 34 2.98 2.38 6.05
N VAL A 35 1.74 1.87 6.18
CA VAL A 35 0.55 2.73 6.24
C VAL A 35 0.51 3.51 7.55
N THR A 36 0.70 2.86 8.70
CA THR A 36 0.71 3.54 10.02
C THR A 36 1.78 4.63 10.08
N ARG A 37 2.95 4.41 9.48
CA ARG A 37 4.03 5.41 9.40
C ARG A 37 3.63 6.70 8.68
N ARG A 38 2.68 6.62 7.73
CA ARG A 38 2.27 7.74 6.88
C ARG A 38 0.95 8.39 7.31
N ALA A 39 0.06 7.60 7.89
CA ALA A 39 -1.27 8.03 8.28
C ALA A 39 -1.23 9.11 9.38
N ARG A 40 -2.16 10.05 9.30
CA ARG A 40 -2.38 11.12 10.27
C ARG A 40 -3.85 11.15 10.70
N PRO A 41 -4.16 11.70 11.89
CA PRO A 41 -5.55 11.91 12.28
C PRO A 41 -6.33 12.71 11.21
N GLY A 42 -7.44 12.14 10.74
CA GLY A 42 -8.28 12.72 9.69
C GLY A 42 -8.05 12.15 8.28
N ASP A 43 -7.01 11.33 8.08
CA ASP A 43 -6.77 10.67 6.79
C ASP A 43 -7.80 9.56 6.51
N VAL A 44 -8.01 9.29 5.22
CA VAL A 44 -8.81 8.16 4.74
C VAL A 44 -7.89 7.18 4.02
N VAL A 45 -7.84 5.94 4.49
CA VAL A 45 -7.08 4.85 3.86
C VAL A 45 -8.02 4.00 3.01
N VAL A 46 -7.64 3.74 1.76
CA VAL A 46 -8.41 2.92 0.82
C VAL A 46 -7.56 1.73 0.36
N THR A 47 -8.02 0.51 0.66
CA THR A 47 -7.48 -0.72 0.06
C THR A 47 -8.16 -0.97 -1.28
N MET A 48 -7.41 -1.20 -2.36
CA MET A 48 -7.98 -1.35 -3.70
C MET A 48 -7.26 -2.44 -4.51
N GLY A 49 -8.04 -3.22 -5.25
CA GLY A 49 -7.56 -4.31 -6.11
C GLY A 49 -8.46 -5.54 -6.04
N ALA A 50 -8.12 -6.57 -6.81
CA ALA A 50 -8.76 -7.87 -6.68
C ALA A 50 -8.35 -8.55 -5.36
N PRO A 51 -9.16 -9.48 -4.81
CA PRO A 51 -8.77 -10.29 -3.67
C PRO A 51 -7.37 -10.91 -3.84
N PRO A 52 -6.57 -11.02 -2.76
CA PRO A 52 -6.97 -10.94 -1.36
C PRO A 52 -6.89 -9.54 -0.72
N ILE A 53 -6.70 -8.46 -1.49
CA ILE A 53 -6.46 -7.11 -0.93
C ILE A 53 -7.54 -6.63 0.07
N SER A 54 -8.77 -7.14 -0.06
CA SER A 54 -9.87 -6.85 0.87
C SER A 54 -9.60 -7.31 2.31
N LEU A 55 -8.72 -8.29 2.54
CA LEU A 55 -8.37 -8.79 3.87
C LEU A 55 -7.44 -7.83 4.63
N MET A 56 -6.69 -6.98 3.92
CA MET A 56 -5.75 -6.00 4.49
C MET A 56 -6.45 -4.96 5.38
N GLY A 57 -7.75 -4.73 5.18
CA GLY A 57 -8.51 -3.75 5.96
C GLY A 57 -8.47 -4.00 7.46
N ASP A 58 -8.68 -5.25 7.89
CA ASP A 58 -8.67 -5.61 9.31
C ASP A 58 -7.26 -5.51 9.92
N GLU A 59 -6.24 -5.91 9.16
CA GLU A 59 -4.83 -5.79 9.56
C GLU A 59 -4.42 -4.31 9.77
N LEU A 60 -4.87 -3.43 8.89
CA LEU A 60 -4.64 -1.99 8.99
C LEU A 60 -5.35 -1.37 10.21
N LEU A 61 -6.60 -1.76 10.46
CA LEU A 61 -7.34 -1.26 11.63
C LEU A 61 -6.67 -1.68 12.94
N ALA A 62 -6.19 -2.93 13.03
CA ALA A 62 -5.44 -3.40 14.18
C ALA A 62 -4.12 -2.62 14.38
N ALA A 63 -3.39 -2.36 13.30
CA ALA A 63 -2.12 -1.62 13.35
C ALA A 63 -2.29 -0.12 13.69
N LEU A 64 -3.40 0.50 13.31
CA LEU A 64 -3.70 1.92 13.60
C LEU A 64 -4.31 2.14 15.00
N ALA A 65 -4.82 1.08 15.63
CA ALA A 65 -5.41 1.14 16.97
C ALA A 65 -4.38 1.09 18.11
N GLY A 66 -3.12 0.76 17.80
CA GLY A 66 -1.99 0.79 18.73
C GLY A 66 -1.33 2.16 18.82
#